data_AF-A0A498PMH3-F1
#
_entry.id   AF-A0A498PMH3-F1
#
_cell.length_a   1.000
_cell.length_b   1.000
_cell.length_c   1.000
_cell.angle_alpha   90.00
_cell.angle_beta   90.00
_cell.angle_gamma   90.00
#
_symmetry.space_group_name_H-M   'P 1'
#
loop_
_entity.id
_entity.type
_entity.pdbx_description
1 polymer ?
#
loop_
_entity_poly.entity_id
_entity_poly.type
_entity_poly.pdbx_seq_one_letter_code
_entity_poly.pdbx_strand_id
1 'polypeptide(L)'
;MGAKKVDLLRLAAALADYPFAYLITVDDDYRAHTVTVEPVLRGVVVDVGLVGGGTRKNLARRGHVTLLWPPRESGGYSLIVDGSAEVTAADEETVRLSVVPSRALLHREAEPDSPAAAKGCRHDCVVFSTP
;
A
#
# COMPACT_ATOMS: atom_id res chain seq x y z
N MET A 1 -15.57 -4.28 18.12
CA MET A 1 -14.46 -5.16 17.65
C MET A 1 -13.36 -4.25 17.16
N GLY A 2 -12.16 -4.30 17.75
CA GLY A 2 -11.02 -3.56 17.22
C GLY A 2 -10.68 -4.03 15.81
N ALA A 3 -10.18 -3.15 14.95
CA ALA A 3 -9.68 -3.55 13.64
C ALA A 3 -8.57 -4.61 13.82
N LYS A 4 -8.64 -5.72 13.07
CA LYS A 4 -7.58 -6.74 13.09
C LYS A 4 -6.27 -6.11 12.60
N LYS A 5 -5.16 -6.48 13.24
CA LYS A 5 -3.83 -5.98 12.87
C LYS A 5 -3.38 -6.62 11.56
N VAL A 6 -2.54 -5.90 10.80
CA VAL A 6 -1.89 -6.44 9.61
C VAL A 6 -0.96 -7.59 9.98
N ASP A 7 -1.02 -8.68 9.24
CA ASP A 7 -0.06 -9.77 9.33
C ASP A 7 1.22 -9.39 8.57
N LEU A 8 2.20 -8.87 9.31
CA LEU A 8 3.46 -8.39 8.76
C LEU A 8 4.34 -9.50 8.20
N LEU A 9 4.22 -10.74 8.70
CA LEU A 9 4.98 -11.87 8.17
C LEU A 9 4.48 -12.26 6.79
N ARG A 10 3.15 -12.33 6.61
CA ARG A 10 2.55 -12.56 5.29
C ARG A 10 2.82 -11.42 4.33
N LEU A 11 2.78 -10.17 4.81
CA LEU A 11 3.16 -9.01 4.00
C LEU A 11 4.63 -9.11 3.54
N ALA A 12 5.56 -9.42 4.44
CA ALA A 12 6.98 -9.59 4.12
C ALA A 12 7.19 -10.67 3.06
N ALA A 13 6.52 -11.82 3.21
CA ALA A 13 6.61 -12.92 2.27
C ALA A 13 6.08 -12.54 0.88
N ALA A 14 4.95 -11.83 0.82
CA ALA A 14 4.37 -11.38 -0.45
C ALA A 14 5.26 -10.36 -1.16
N LEU A 15 5.84 -9.40 -0.44
CA LEU A 15 6.66 -8.32 -1.01
C LEU A 15 7.88 -8.82 -1.81
N ALA A 16 8.35 -10.05 -1.58
CA ALA A 16 9.43 -10.65 -2.37
C ALA A 16 9.11 -10.73 -3.88
N ASP A 17 7.83 -10.76 -4.25
CA ASP A 17 7.36 -10.84 -5.63
C ASP A 17 7.04 -9.47 -6.25
N TYR A 18 7.12 -8.37 -5.50
CA TYR A 18 6.67 -7.05 -5.95
C TYR A 18 7.80 -5.99 -5.88
N PRO A 19 8.51 -5.73 -7.00
CA PRO A 19 9.74 -4.95 -6.98
C PRO A 19 9.56 -3.44 -6.81
N PHE A 20 8.39 -2.89 -7.18
CA PHE A 20 8.09 -1.46 -7.04
C PHE A 20 6.61 -1.24 -6.70
N ALA A 21 6.31 -0.09 -6.12
CA ALA A 21 4.96 0.36 -5.83
C ALA A 21 4.70 1.75 -6.39
N TYR A 22 3.42 2.09 -6.48
CA TYR A 22 2.92 3.43 -6.58
C TYR A 22 2.53 3.92 -5.19
N LEU A 23 3.18 4.98 -4.71
CA LEU A 23 2.71 5.75 -3.57
C LEU A 23 1.63 6.71 -4.06
N ILE A 24 0.45 6.56 -3.48
CA ILE A 24 -0.72 7.38 -3.77
C ILE A 24 -0.99 8.25 -2.54
N THR A 25 -0.90 9.55 -2.74
CA THR A 25 -1.31 10.57 -1.78
C THR A 25 -2.46 11.40 -2.36
N VAL A 26 -3.09 12.22 -1.54
CA VAL A 26 -4.21 13.07 -1.97
C VAL A 26 -3.89 14.52 -1.66
N ASP A 27 -4.09 15.40 -2.63
CA ASP A 27 -3.92 16.85 -2.46
C ASP A 27 -5.14 17.50 -1.76
N ASP A 28 -5.07 18.81 -1.55
CA ASP A 28 -6.14 19.57 -0.89
C ASP A 28 -7.44 19.63 -1.71
N ASP A 29 -7.36 19.48 -3.04
CA ASP A 29 -8.48 19.43 -3.97
C ASP A 29 -9.09 18.02 -4.08
N TYR A 30 -8.65 17.06 -3.25
CA TYR A 30 -9.07 15.66 -3.28
C TYR A 30 -8.67 14.92 -4.56
N ARG A 31 -7.60 15.33 -5.23
CA ARG A 31 -7.02 14.63 -6.38
C ARG A 31 -5.89 13.72 -5.95
N ALA A 32 -5.85 12.55 -6.58
CA ALA A 32 -4.76 11.60 -6.37
C ALA A 32 -3.45 12.12 -6.98
N HIS A 33 -2.38 12.05 -6.21
CA HIS A 33 -1.01 12.25 -6.65
C HIS A 33 -0.25 10.94 -6.50
N THR A 34 0.27 10.44 -7.62
CA THR A 34 0.89 9.12 -7.70
C THR A 34 2.36 9.23 -8.10
N VAL A 35 3.24 8.57 -7.37
CA VAL A 35 4.68 8.47 -7.67
C VAL A 35 5.17 7.04 -7.53
N THR A 36 6.11 6.63 -8.39
CA THR A 36 6.76 5.31 -8.28
C THR A 36 7.80 5.31 -7.17
N VAL A 37 7.82 4.25 -6.38
CA VAL A 37 8.72 4.04 -5.23
C VAL A 37 9.17 2.57 -5.16
N GLU A 38 10.27 2.30 -4.47
CA GLU A 38 10.78 0.94 -4.21
C GLU A 38 10.79 0.65 -2.70
N PRO A 39 9.60 0.53 -2.08
CA PRO A 39 9.47 0.42 -0.65
C PRO A 39 9.91 -0.94 -0.10
N VAL A 40 10.50 -0.93 1.09
CA VAL A 40 10.95 -2.15 1.79
C VAL A 40 10.33 -2.23 3.17
N LEU A 41 9.79 -3.40 3.54
CA LEU A 41 9.31 -3.61 4.90
C LEU A 41 10.51 -3.70 5.88
N ARG A 42 10.54 -2.83 6.89
CA ARG A 42 11.54 -2.82 7.97
C ARG A 42 10.84 -2.91 9.32
N GLY A 43 10.91 -4.08 9.94
CA GLY A 43 10.20 -4.33 11.20
C GLY A 43 8.68 -4.20 11.01
N VAL A 44 8.10 -3.12 11.53
CA VAL A 44 6.64 -2.89 11.50
C VAL A 44 6.20 -1.80 10.51
N VAL A 45 7.15 -1.18 9.80
CA VAL A 45 6.86 -0.09 8.85
C VAL A 45 7.34 -0.46 7.46
N VAL A 46 6.65 0.09 6.46
CA VAL A 46 7.10 0.07 5.07
C VAL A 46 7.92 1.33 4.84
N ASP A 47 9.24 1.19 4.75
CA ASP A 47 10.18 2.27 4.44
C ASP A 47 10.08 2.60 2.94
N VAL A 48 9.60 3.80 2.64
CA VAL A 48 9.41 4.30 1.26
C VAL A 48 10.66 5.03 0.77
N GLY A 49 11.54 5.48 1.67
CA GLY A 49 12.71 6.28 1.34
C GLY A 49 12.40 7.76 1.15
N LEU A 50 13.13 8.42 0.25
CA LEU A 50 12.98 9.85 -0.03
C LEU A 50 11.87 10.08 -1.07
N VAL A 51 10.98 11.04 -0.79
CA VAL A 51 9.90 11.46 -1.69
C VAL A 51 9.91 12.98 -1.86
N GLY A 52 9.49 13.45 -3.04
CA GLY A 52 9.60 14.86 -3.43
C GLY A 52 8.51 15.79 -2.88
N GLY A 53 8.62 17.05 -3.27
CA GLY A 53 7.84 18.16 -2.70
C GLY A 53 6.32 18.06 -2.85
N GLY A 54 5.81 17.42 -3.91
CA GLY A 54 4.37 17.18 -4.10
C GLY A 54 3.82 16.28 -2.99
N THR A 55 4.41 15.10 -2.81
CA THR A 55 4.12 14.19 -1.71
C THR A 55 4.28 14.87 -0.35
N ARG A 56 5.39 15.61 -0.12
CA ARG A 56 5.62 16.35 1.13
C ARG A 56 4.45 17.29 1.47
N LYS A 57 4.00 18.10 0.51
CA LYS A 57 2.90 19.06 0.70
C LYS A 57 1.60 18.35 1.07
N ASN A 58 1.29 17.25 0.39
CA ASN A 58 0.11 16.44 0.68
C ASN A 58 0.16 15.86 2.10
N LEU A 59 1.30 15.26 2.48
CA LEU A 59 1.50 14.63 3.78
C LEU A 59 1.40 15.59 4.97
N ALA A 60 1.77 16.87 4.78
CA ALA A 60 1.65 17.89 5.82
C ALA A 60 0.20 18.12 6.29
N ARG A 61 -0.79 17.75 5.46
CA ARG A 61 -2.22 17.91 5.75
C ARG A 61 -2.95 16.59 5.85
N ARG A 62 -2.51 15.56 5.13
CA ARG A 62 -3.17 14.27 4.98
C ARG A 62 -2.16 13.14 5.11
N GLY A 63 -2.10 12.55 6.31
CA GLY A 63 -1.16 11.47 6.62
C GLY A 63 -1.57 10.09 6.11
N HIS A 64 -2.79 9.90 5.60
CA HIS A 64 -3.21 8.59 5.08
C HIS A 64 -2.79 8.41 3.63
N VAL A 65 -2.16 7.27 3.35
CA VAL A 65 -1.61 6.93 2.03
C VAL A 65 -1.95 5.51 1.64
N THR A 66 -1.90 5.25 0.34
CA THR A 66 -1.96 3.90 -0.24
C THR A 66 -0.67 3.62 -1.00
N LEU A 67 -0.10 2.44 -0.77
CA LEU A 67 0.93 1.85 -1.60
C LEU A 67 0.28 0.75 -2.43
N LEU A 68 0.43 0.82 -3.75
CA LEU A 68 -0.08 -0.16 -4.69
C LEU A 68 1.08 -0.76 -5.47
N TRP A 69 1.36 -2.04 -5.26
CA TRP A 69 2.26 -2.77 -6.14
C TRP A 69 1.42 -3.42 -7.25
N PRO A 70 1.69 -3.10 -8.53
CA PRO A 70 0.95 -3.67 -9.64
C PRO A 70 1.19 -5.17 -9.79
N PRO A 71 0.33 -5.90 -10.51
CA PRO A 71 0.55 -7.31 -10.75
C PRO A 71 1.74 -7.52 -11.69
N ARG A 72 2.44 -8.64 -11.52
CA ARG A 72 3.58 -9.03 -12.37
C ARG A 72 3.17 -9.38 -13.81
N GLU A 73 1.93 -9.82 -13.97
CA GLU A 73 1.34 -10.25 -15.23
C GLU A 73 -0.15 -9.89 -15.27
N SER A 74 -0.73 -9.86 -16.47
CA SER A 74 -2.15 -9.59 -16.65
C SER A 74 -3.00 -10.63 -15.90
N GLY A 75 -4.01 -10.17 -15.15
CA GLY A 75 -4.86 -11.02 -14.30
C GLY A 75 -4.23 -11.43 -12.96
N GLY A 76 -2.96 -11.10 -12.73
CA GLY A 76 -2.28 -11.34 -11.46
C GLY A 76 -2.82 -10.49 -10.31
N TYR A 77 -2.39 -10.81 -9.10
CA TYR A 77 -2.69 -10.01 -7.92
C TYR A 77 -1.92 -8.69 -7.91
N SER A 78 -2.62 -7.60 -7.61
CA SER A 78 -2.00 -6.40 -7.07
C SER A 78 -1.89 -6.54 -5.55
N LEU A 79 -0.81 -6.06 -4.96
CA LEU A 79 -0.71 -5.88 -3.51
C LEU A 79 -1.07 -4.43 -3.17
N ILE A 80 -1.98 -4.26 -2.22
CA ILE A 80 -2.43 -2.94 -1.75
C ILE A 80 -2.18 -2.86 -0.25
N VAL A 81 -1.47 -1.81 0.16
CA VAL A 81 -1.25 -1.46 1.56
C VAL A 81 -1.75 -0.05 1.81
N ASP A 82 -2.74 0.08 2.69
CA ASP A 82 -3.15 1.37 3.23
C ASP A 82 -2.44 1.58 4.57
N GLY A 83 -2.09 2.83 4.87
CA GLY A 83 -1.41 3.14 6.13
C GLY A 83 -1.35 4.62 6.46
N SER A 84 -0.70 4.88 7.59
CA SER A 84 -0.38 6.24 8.03
C SER A 84 1.08 6.51 7.72
N ALA A 85 1.34 7.61 7.04
CA ALA A 85 2.66 8.15 6.77
C ALA A 85 3.30 8.72 8.04
N GLU A 86 4.57 8.37 8.25
CA GLU A 86 5.44 8.93 9.26
C GLU A 86 6.62 9.59 8.55
N VAL A 87 6.76 10.91 8.74
CA VAL A 87 7.88 11.69 8.21
C VAL A 87 8.98 11.73 9.25
N THR A 88 10.12 11.12 8.93
CA THR A 88 11.26 10.98 9.87
C THR A 88 12.34 12.04 9.67
N ALA A 89 12.42 12.60 8.47
CA ALA A 89 13.29 13.73 8.14
C ALA A 89 12.65 14.56 7.02
N ALA A 90 12.87 15.86 7.04
CA ALA A 90 12.33 16.78 6.04
C ALA A 90 13.31 17.92 5.75
N ASP A 91 13.47 18.26 4.49
CA ASP A 91 14.04 19.53 4.03
C ASP A 91 12.99 20.28 3.19
N GLU A 92 13.39 21.37 2.51
CA GLU A 92 12.48 22.20 1.72
C GLU A 92 11.91 21.50 0.47
N GLU A 93 12.59 20.47 -0.04
CA GLU A 93 12.27 19.81 -1.32
C GLU A 93 11.81 18.37 -1.15
N THR A 94 12.28 17.66 -0.12
CA THR A 94 12.08 16.23 0.07
C THR A 94 11.76 15.86 1.52
N VAL A 95 11.14 14.69 1.69
CA VAL A 95 10.95 14.07 3.01
C VAL A 95 11.33 12.60 2.97
N ARG A 96 11.84 12.08 4.10
CA ARG A 96 12.00 10.65 4.32
C ARG A 96 10.73 10.08 4.94
N LEU A 97 10.16 9.11 4.25
CA LEU A 97 8.84 8.57 4.54
C LEU A 97 8.90 7.09 4.93
N SER A 98 8.24 6.75 6.05
CA SER A 98 7.80 5.39 6.36
C SER A 98 6.28 5.34 6.45
N VAL A 99 5.70 4.17 6.23
CA VAL A 99 4.25 3.95 6.34
C VAL A 99 3.98 2.86 7.36
N VAL A 100 3.15 3.16 8.36
CA VAL A 100 2.61 2.18 9.30
C VAL A 100 1.38 1.53 8.64
N PRO A 101 1.44 0.24 8.28
CA PRO A 101 0.33 -0.43 7.61
C PRO A 101 -0.90 -0.54 8.53
N SER A 102 -2.05 -0.08 8.07
CA SER A 102 -3.35 -0.28 8.73
C SER A 102 -4.18 -1.36 8.05
N ARG A 103 -3.91 -1.62 6.76
CA ARG A 103 -4.54 -2.68 5.96
C ARG A 103 -3.55 -3.18 4.91
N ALA A 104 -3.54 -4.48 4.67
CA ALA A 104 -2.82 -5.08 3.55
C ALA A 104 -3.65 -6.20 2.93
N LEU A 105 -3.72 -6.26 1.60
CA LEU A 105 -4.40 -7.32 0.88
C LEU A 105 -3.84 -7.53 -0.52
N LEU A 106 -3.99 -8.75 -1.02
CA LEU A 106 -3.90 -9.02 -2.45
C LEU A 106 -5.27 -8.83 -3.08
N HIS A 107 -5.31 -8.20 -4.25
CA HIS A 107 -6.52 -7.93 -5.02
C HIS A 107 -6.35 -8.33 -6.49
N ARG A 108 -7.34 -9.01 -7.05
CA ARG A 108 -7.52 -9.21 -8.49
C ARG A 108 -9.00 -9.39 -8.82
N GLU A 109 -9.32 -9.46 -10.11
CA GLU A 109 -10.63 -9.95 -10.54
C GLU A 109 -10.81 -11.42 -10.15
N ALA A 110 -12.03 -11.79 -9.74
CA ALA A 110 -12.31 -13.18 -9.43
C ALA A 110 -12.31 -14.00 -10.72
N GLU A 111 -11.49 -15.05 -10.75
CA GLU A 111 -11.56 -16.05 -11.83
C GLU A 111 -12.95 -16.69 -11.85
N PRO A 112 -13.53 -16.98 -13.04
CA PRO A 112 -14.89 -17.49 -13.16
C PRO A 112 -15.20 -18.72 -12.31
N ASP A 113 -14.23 -19.61 -12.14
CA ASP A 113 -14.36 -20.86 -11.38
C ASP A 113 -13.83 -20.77 -9.94
N SER A 114 -13.52 -19.56 -9.46
CA SER A 114 -12.99 -19.37 -8.11
C SER A 114 -14.08 -19.50 -7.03
N PRO A 115 -13.71 -19.87 -5.78
CA PRO A 115 -14.63 -19.81 -4.65
C PRO A 115 -15.21 -18.42 -4.39
N ALA A 116 -14.53 -17.35 -4.83
CA ALA A 116 -15.03 -15.98 -4.76
C ALA A 116 -16.18 -15.78 -5.75
N ALA A 117 -16.00 -16.18 -7.01
CA ALA A 117 -17.02 -16.11 -8.04
C ALA A 117 -18.26 -16.96 -7.70
N ALA A 118 -18.07 -18.16 -7.14
CA ALA A 118 -19.17 -19.02 -6.68
C ALA A 118 -20.05 -18.37 -5.59
N LYS A 119 -19.52 -17.37 -4.86
CA LYS A 119 -20.25 -16.57 -3.87
C LYS A 119 -20.82 -15.27 -4.44
N GLY A 120 -20.72 -15.06 -5.75
CA GLY A 120 -21.11 -13.83 -6.44
C GLY A 120 -20.15 -12.65 -6.24
N CYS A 121 -18.96 -12.88 -5.68
CA CYS A 121 -17.94 -11.84 -5.55
C CYS A 121 -17.20 -11.66 -6.89
N ARG A 122 -17.17 -10.42 -7.40
CA ARG A 122 -16.44 -10.06 -8.64
C ARG A 122 -14.92 -9.95 -8.43
N HIS A 123 -14.46 -9.96 -7.19
CA HIS A 123 -13.08 -9.72 -6.83
C HIS A 123 -12.58 -10.83 -5.91
N ASP A 124 -11.34 -11.25 -6.14
CA ASP A 124 -10.61 -12.16 -5.28
C ASP A 124 -9.67 -11.35 -4.40
N CYS A 125 -9.99 -11.28 -3.10
CA CYS A 125 -9.30 -10.48 -2.11
C CYS A 125 -8.73 -11.38 -1.02
N VAL A 126 -7.40 -11.35 -0.84
CA VAL A 126 -6.73 -12.08 0.25
C VAL A 126 -6.22 -11.07 1.26
N VAL A 127 -6.93 -10.93 2.38
CA VAL A 127 -6.56 -9.99 3.45
C VAL A 127 -5.42 -10.56 4.30
N PHE A 128 -4.41 -9.75 4.57
CA PHE A 128 -3.31 -10.05 5.48
C PHE A 128 -3.63 -9.50 6.87
N SER A 129 -4.50 -10.20 7.59
CA SER A 129 -4.83 -9.89 8.98
C SER A 129 -4.39 -11.00 9.90
N THR A 130 -3.92 -10.64 11.10
CA THR A 130 -3.71 -11.63 12.17
C THR A 130 -5.02 -12.36 12.50
N PRO A 131 -4.97 -13.61 12.98
CA PRO A 131 -6.16 -14.38 13.37
C PRO A 131 -7.14 -13.60 14.24
#